data_AF-A0A9P7DFD8-F1
#
_entry.id   AF-A0A9P7DFD8-F1
#
_cell.length_a   1.000
_cell.length_b   1.000
_cell.length_c   1.000
_cell.angle_alpha   90.00
_cell.angle_beta   90.00
_cell.angle_gamma   90.00
#
_symmetry.space_group_name_H-M   'P 1'
#
loop_
_entity.id
_entity.type
_entity.pdbx_description
1 polymer ?
#
loop_
_entity_poly.entity_id
_entity_poly.type
_entity_poly.pdbx_seq_one_letter_code
_entity_poly.pdbx_strand_id
1 'polypeptide(L)'
;KLAAFWKHKLYLVIDEVSMIARKFFTKLSTSIRKGKSLAGEKSEDKPFGGVNSTVLYYPCDPSKDSAEKMLGQKIYKQFTTVVRLKEQVHVTDPQWNDLLCHIRHGSCNHQHIKLLRSLILTNSQCPPTDFNSSPWNDAILVTPHHAVHHQWNSKVTKNYCQQSHNQLFICWALDMTQGQRLTLEESFTVAMKPKGFQATGNDHALLSNMIEIAVGMKVMVTFNIKTDLDIANRARGELVEIVSDKQESSFSPTKAVVELEYPPAYFLIKLDCTKA
;
A
#
# COMPACT_ATOMS: atom_id res chain seq x y z
N LYS A 1 13.30 -17.21 -17.79
CA LYS A 1 12.57 -16.02 -17.29
C LYS A 1 13.51 -15.02 -16.59
N LEU A 2 14.19 -15.41 -15.50
CA LEU A 2 15.08 -14.50 -14.74
C LEU A 2 16.26 -13.94 -15.58
N ALA A 3 16.95 -14.80 -16.34
CA ALA A 3 18.06 -14.38 -17.19
C ALA A 3 17.63 -13.37 -18.26
N ALA A 4 16.54 -13.66 -18.97
CA ALA A 4 15.97 -12.75 -19.98
C ALA A 4 15.58 -11.38 -19.37
N PHE A 5 14.99 -11.38 -18.17
CA PHE A 5 14.57 -10.14 -17.50
C PHE A 5 15.75 -9.24 -17.12
N TRP A 6 16.82 -9.83 -16.55
CA TRP A 6 17.96 -9.05 -16.04
C TRP A 6 19.02 -8.73 -17.10
N LYS A 7 19.08 -9.49 -18.22
CA LYS A 7 20.11 -9.37 -19.25
C LYS A 7 20.41 -7.92 -19.62
N HIS A 8 19.40 -7.12 -19.95
CA HIS A 8 19.59 -5.76 -20.47
C HIS A 8 19.41 -4.65 -19.43
N LYS A 9 19.20 -4.97 -18.15
CA LYS A 9 19.00 -3.96 -17.10
C LYS A 9 20.35 -3.47 -16.58
N LEU A 10 20.55 -2.15 -16.62
CA LEU A 10 21.77 -1.48 -16.17
C LEU A 10 21.60 -0.76 -14.82
N TYR A 11 20.37 -0.32 -14.52
CA TYR A 11 20.04 0.45 -13.33
C TYR A 11 18.88 -0.21 -12.59
N LEU A 12 18.93 -0.15 -11.25
CA LEU A 12 17.85 -0.54 -10.36
C LEU A 12 17.53 0.63 -9.43
N VAL A 13 16.35 1.20 -9.61
CA VAL A 13 15.81 2.24 -8.74
C VAL A 13 14.92 1.58 -7.70
N ILE A 14 15.13 1.93 -6.44
CA ILE A 14 14.38 1.41 -5.31
C ILE A 14 13.89 2.61 -4.51
N ASP A 15 12.58 2.79 -4.44
CA ASP A 15 11.96 3.82 -3.62
C ASP A 15 11.61 3.28 -2.23
N GLU A 16 11.45 4.17 -1.24
CA GLU A 16 11.10 3.84 0.16
C GLU A 16 11.96 2.73 0.80
N VAL A 17 13.25 2.74 0.47
CA VAL A 17 14.26 1.75 0.86
C VAL A 17 14.38 1.53 2.38
N SER A 18 13.95 2.48 3.22
CA SER A 18 13.89 2.32 4.67
C SER A 18 12.96 1.19 5.11
N MET A 19 11.99 0.81 4.26
CA MET A 19 11.12 -0.34 4.50
C MET A 19 11.74 -1.68 4.09
N ILE A 20 12.92 -1.67 3.46
CA ILE A 20 13.54 -2.90 2.95
C ILE A 20 14.40 -3.54 4.03
N ALA A 21 14.00 -4.75 4.44
CA ALA A 21 14.78 -5.52 5.38
C ALA A 21 16.14 -5.94 4.80
N ARG A 22 17.20 -5.91 5.63
CA ARG A 22 18.56 -6.36 5.29
C ARG A 22 18.59 -7.75 4.65
N LYS A 23 17.77 -8.69 5.17
CA LYS A 23 17.64 -10.05 4.63
C LYS A 23 17.07 -10.05 3.19
N PHE A 24 16.08 -9.21 2.92
CA PHE A 24 15.52 -9.08 1.58
C PHE A 24 16.54 -8.49 0.61
N PHE A 25 17.31 -7.49 1.05
CA PHE A 25 18.37 -6.88 0.25
C PHE A 25 19.43 -7.90 -0.20
N THR A 26 19.84 -8.81 0.70
CA THR A 26 20.72 -9.94 0.36
C THR A 26 20.10 -10.85 -0.69
N LYS A 27 18.85 -11.26 -0.49
CA LYS A 27 18.14 -12.13 -1.44
C LYS A 27 18.00 -11.47 -2.83
N LEU A 28 17.69 -10.18 -2.85
CA LEU A 28 17.59 -9.38 -4.08
C LEU A 28 18.92 -9.36 -4.83
N SER A 29 20.02 -9.04 -4.15
CA SER A 29 21.37 -9.04 -4.75
C SER A 29 21.76 -10.41 -5.30
N THR A 30 21.55 -11.49 -4.54
CA THR A 30 21.83 -12.86 -4.99
C THR A 30 21.00 -13.25 -6.21
N SER A 31 19.72 -12.83 -6.24
CA SER A 31 18.81 -13.14 -7.35
C SER A 31 19.21 -12.41 -8.63
N ILE A 32 19.63 -11.15 -8.53
CA ILE A 32 20.12 -10.36 -9.66
C ILE A 32 21.44 -10.94 -10.17
N ARG A 33 22.39 -11.25 -9.28
CA ARG A 33 23.65 -11.92 -9.64
C ARG A 33 23.40 -13.22 -10.41
N LYS A 34 22.51 -14.07 -9.91
CA LYS A 34 22.13 -15.31 -10.58
C LYS A 34 21.52 -15.04 -11.97
N GLY A 35 20.62 -14.05 -12.08
CA GLY A 35 20.02 -13.64 -13.34
C GLY A 35 21.05 -13.18 -14.37
N LYS A 36 22.00 -12.33 -13.97
CA LYS A 36 23.08 -11.80 -14.82
C LYS A 36 24.09 -12.87 -15.23
N SER A 37 24.52 -13.71 -14.30
CA SER A 37 25.40 -14.86 -14.59
C SER A 37 24.78 -15.82 -15.59
N LEU A 38 23.49 -16.19 -15.42
CA LEU A 38 22.74 -17.00 -16.39
C LEU A 38 22.57 -16.32 -17.77
N ALA A 39 22.73 -14.99 -17.85
CA ALA A 39 22.69 -14.24 -19.10
C ALA A 39 24.07 -14.09 -19.78
N GLY A 40 25.13 -14.70 -19.21
CA GLY A 40 26.49 -14.67 -19.74
C GLY A 40 27.36 -13.51 -19.24
N GLU A 41 26.86 -12.67 -18.34
CA GLU A 41 27.66 -11.59 -17.74
C GLU A 41 28.52 -12.13 -16.58
N LYS A 42 29.85 -12.07 -16.73
CA LYS A 42 30.82 -12.42 -15.69
C LYS A 42 30.97 -11.24 -14.71
N SER A 43 30.04 -11.13 -13.77
CA SER A 43 30.11 -10.13 -12.68
C SER A 43 29.96 -10.76 -11.31
N GLU A 44 30.58 -11.94 -11.12
CA GLU A 44 30.43 -12.74 -9.91
C GLU A 44 30.84 -12.01 -8.63
N ASP A 45 31.78 -11.07 -8.70
CA ASP A 45 32.28 -10.34 -7.51
C ASP A 45 31.63 -8.98 -7.26
N LYS A 46 30.68 -8.54 -8.11
CA LYS A 46 30.03 -7.23 -7.95
C LYS A 46 28.68 -7.35 -7.22
N PRO A 47 28.35 -6.45 -6.27
CA PRO A 47 27.01 -6.38 -5.69
C PRO A 47 25.98 -6.19 -6.81
N PHE A 48 24.81 -6.83 -6.68
CA PHE A 48 23.75 -6.78 -7.69
C PHE A 48 24.21 -7.13 -9.11
N GLY A 49 25.27 -7.91 -9.29
CA GLY A 49 25.82 -8.23 -10.60
C GLY A 49 26.34 -7.01 -11.37
N GLY A 50 26.69 -5.92 -10.68
CA GLY A 50 27.17 -4.67 -11.28
C GLY A 50 26.10 -3.60 -11.51
N VAL A 51 24.87 -3.80 -11.02
CA VAL A 51 23.79 -2.81 -11.12
C VAL A 51 23.91 -1.74 -10.03
N ASN A 52 23.91 -0.47 -10.44
CA ASN A 52 23.90 0.68 -9.52
C ASN A 52 22.54 0.78 -8.80
N SER A 53 22.56 0.99 -7.48
CA SER A 53 21.38 1.20 -6.62
C SER A 53 21.68 2.23 -5.52
N THR A 54 20.69 2.68 -4.74
CA THR A 54 20.83 3.76 -3.74
C THR A 54 20.09 3.47 -2.41
N VAL A 55 20.56 4.11 -1.30
CA VAL A 55 19.96 4.37 0.08
C VAL A 55 19.65 3.16 1.03
N LEU A 56 19.32 3.21 2.35
CA LEU A 56 19.77 3.89 3.62
C LEU A 56 19.61 2.94 4.89
N TYR A 57 19.80 3.41 6.15
CA TYR A 57 20.49 2.80 7.35
C TYR A 57 19.72 1.99 8.46
N TYR A 58 20.39 0.98 9.08
CA TYR A 58 20.28 0.57 10.52
C TYR A 58 21.60 -0.13 10.99
N PRO A 59 22.12 0.09 12.23
CA PRO A 59 23.34 -0.58 12.72
C PRO A 59 23.19 -2.11 12.83
N CYS A 60 24.28 -2.87 12.66
CA CYS A 60 24.26 -4.31 12.91
C CYS A 60 24.60 -4.57 14.38
N ASP A 61 23.96 -5.57 14.96
CA ASP A 61 24.40 -6.19 16.21
C ASP A 61 24.98 -7.57 15.87
N PRO A 62 26.32 -7.72 15.81
CA PRO A 62 26.96 -8.99 15.45
C PRO A 62 26.60 -10.15 16.37
N SER A 63 26.11 -9.88 17.59
CA SER A 63 25.69 -10.90 18.55
C SER A 63 24.29 -11.45 18.30
N LYS A 64 23.45 -10.73 17.54
CA LYS A 64 22.03 -11.07 17.31
C LYS A 64 21.66 -11.25 15.83
N ASP A 65 22.45 -10.68 14.92
CA ASP A 65 22.14 -10.67 13.50
C ASP A 65 22.69 -11.90 12.77
N SER A 66 21.83 -12.52 11.94
CA SER A 66 22.25 -13.64 11.10
C SER A 66 23.26 -13.21 10.03
N ALA A 67 24.05 -14.18 9.54
CA ALA A 67 25.01 -13.95 8.45
C ALA A 67 24.39 -13.27 7.22
N GLU A 68 23.13 -13.61 6.89
CA GLU A 68 22.38 -12.96 5.80
C GLU A 68 22.10 -11.48 6.05
N LYS A 69 21.75 -11.10 7.29
CA LYS A 69 21.52 -9.69 7.66
C LYS A 69 22.84 -8.90 7.63
N MET A 70 23.92 -9.53 8.08
CA MET A 70 25.27 -8.96 8.04
C MET A 70 25.74 -8.75 6.59
N LEU A 71 25.50 -9.72 5.70
CA LEU A 71 25.78 -9.58 4.27
C LEU A 71 24.96 -8.46 3.63
N GLY A 72 23.67 -8.34 3.97
CA GLY A 72 22.81 -7.27 3.48
C GLY A 72 23.35 -5.89 3.87
N GLN A 73 23.83 -5.75 5.10
CA GLN A 73 24.50 -4.51 5.52
C GLN A 73 25.83 -4.29 4.78
N LYS A 74 26.64 -5.32 4.56
CA LYS A 74 27.90 -5.19 3.79
C LYS A 74 27.63 -4.70 2.37
N ILE A 75 26.64 -5.27 1.69
CA ILE A 75 26.22 -4.84 0.34
C ILE A 75 25.77 -3.37 0.39
N TYR A 76 24.95 -3.01 1.38
CA TYR A 76 24.51 -1.63 1.55
C TYR A 76 25.68 -0.65 1.77
N LYS A 77 26.69 -1.01 2.57
CA LYS A 77 27.85 -0.15 2.82
C LYS A 77 28.77 0.03 1.60
N GLN A 78 28.55 -0.68 0.50
CA GLN A 78 29.32 -0.50 -0.74
C GLN A 78 28.89 0.73 -1.54
N PHE A 79 27.74 1.35 -1.23
CA PHE A 79 27.36 2.63 -1.83
C PHE A 79 28.21 3.76 -1.25
N THR A 80 29.02 4.38 -2.11
CA THR A 80 29.94 5.47 -1.73
C THR A 80 29.35 6.85 -1.90
N THR A 81 28.35 6.99 -2.79
CA THR A 81 27.75 8.27 -3.11
C THR A 81 26.41 8.41 -2.41
N VAL A 82 26.29 9.43 -1.57
CA VAL A 82 25.04 9.81 -0.91
C VAL A 82 24.71 11.25 -1.28
N VAL A 83 23.60 11.43 -1.99
CA VAL A 83 23.06 12.75 -2.29
C VAL A 83 21.94 13.03 -1.28
N ARG A 84 22.10 14.11 -0.50
CA ARG A 84 21.07 14.57 0.44
C ARG A 84 20.35 15.77 -0.15
N LEU A 85 19.08 15.59 -0.51
CA LEU A 85 18.19 16.70 -0.81
C LEU A 85 17.91 17.47 0.48
N LYS A 86 18.04 18.80 0.43
CA LYS A 86 17.90 19.68 1.60
C LYS A 86 16.61 20.51 1.58
N GLU A 87 16.03 20.67 0.40
CA GLU A 87 14.83 21.48 0.20
C GLU A 87 13.59 20.61 0.27
N GLN A 88 12.62 21.02 1.08
CA GLN A 88 11.27 20.45 1.11
C GLN A 88 10.37 21.31 0.24
N VAL A 89 9.78 20.72 -0.79
CA VAL A 89 8.92 21.43 -1.76
C VAL A 89 7.42 21.20 -1.52
N HIS A 90 7.04 20.24 -0.66
CA HIS A 90 5.63 19.90 -0.43
C HIS A 90 4.89 20.90 0.47
N VAL A 91 5.60 21.53 1.40
CA VAL A 91 5.03 22.45 2.39
C VAL A 91 5.77 23.77 2.27
N THR A 92 5.06 24.79 1.79
CA THR A 92 5.61 26.13 1.56
C THR A 92 5.50 27.04 2.77
N ASP A 93 4.62 26.72 3.72
CA ASP A 93 4.45 27.49 4.95
C ASP A 93 5.69 27.35 5.86
N PRO A 94 6.37 28.47 6.23
CA PRO A 94 7.60 28.41 7.01
C PRO A 94 7.42 27.83 8.41
N GLN A 95 6.27 28.06 9.05
CA GLN A 95 5.99 27.58 10.41
C GLN A 95 5.78 26.06 10.41
N TRP A 96 5.07 25.54 9.41
CA TRP A 96 4.91 24.10 9.19
C TRP A 96 6.21 23.43 8.81
N ASN A 97 7.02 24.05 7.96
CA ASN A 97 8.30 23.49 7.57
C ASN A 97 9.26 23.38 8.78
N ASP A 98 9.34 24.43 9.60
CA ASP A 98 10.13 24.41 10.84
C ASP A 98 9.66 23.31 11.81
N LEU A 99 8.35 23.20 12.01
CA LEU A 99 7.74 22.14 12.81
C LEU A 99 8.12 20.74 12.29
N LEU A 100 7.93 20.48 10.99
CA LEU A 100 8.21 19.16 10.38
C LEU A 100 9.70 18.80 10.45
N CYS A 101 10.59 19.78 10.28
CA CYS A 101 12.03 19.60 10.46
C CYS A 101 12.36 19.15 11.90
N HIS A 102 11.73 19.75 12.91
CA HIS A 102 11.97 19.38 14.31
C HIS A 102 11.34 18.04 14.68
N ILE A 103 10.14 17.74 14.18
CA ILE A 103 9.48 16.43 14.36
C ILE A 103 10.40 15.30 13.86
N ARG A 104 11.00 15.46 12.67
CA ARG A 104 11.89 14.46 12.07
C ARG A 104 13.08 14.10 12.97
N HIS A 105 13.58 15.05 13.76
CA HIS A 105 14.75 14.86 14.63
C HIS A 105 14.37 14.69 16.11
N GLY A 106 13.07 14.66 16.45
CA GLY A 106 12.61 14.56 17.83
C GLY A 106 12.96 15.78 18.70
N SER A 107 13.07 16.97 18.11
CA SER A 107 13.56 18.20 18.78
C SER A 107 12.47 19.28 18.96
N CYS A 108 11.21 18.87 19.05
CA CYS A 108 10.09 19.80 19.16
C CYS A 108 10.14 20.66 20.44
N ASN A 109 9.93 21.97 20.28
CA ASN A 109 9.84 22.92 21.40
C ASN A 109 8.37 23.16 21.82
N HIS A 110 8.15 23.99 22.83
CA HIS A 110 6.81 24.30 23.34
C HIS A 110 5.89 24.95 22.28
N GLN A 111 6.42 25.81 21.42
CA GLN A 111 5.65 26.47 20.36
C GLN A 111 5.16 25.46 19.32
N HIS A 112 5.98 24.48 18.96
CA HIS A 112 5.62 23.36 18.09
C HIS A 112 4.46 22.54 18.65
N ILE A 113 4.53 22.22 19.95
CA ILE A 113 3.44 21.48 20.63
C ILE A 113 2.16 22.32 20.70
N LYS A 114 2.28 23.63 20.92
CA LYS A 114 1.12 24.54 20.91
C LYS A 114 0.44 24.57 19.54
N LEU A 115 1.22 24.64 18.45
CA LEU A 115 0.72 24.60 17.08
C LEU A 115 0.02 23.27 16.75
N LEU A 116 0.61 22.13 17.14
CA LEU A 116 -0.05 20.83 16.95
C LEU A 116 -1.36 20.73 17.75
N ARG A 117 -1.36 21.22 18.98
CA ARG A 117 -2.56 21.20 19.84
C ARG A 117 -3.65 22.14 19.36
N SER A 118 -3.32 23.22 18.66
CA SER A 118 -4.37 24.06 18.06
C SER A 118 -5.13 23.34 16.95
N LEU A 119 -4.57 22.31 16.32
CA LEU A 119 -5.30 21.52 15.32
C LEU A 119 -6.30 20.50 15.91
N ILE A 120 -6.34 20.33 17.23
CA ILE A 120 -7.33 19.44 17.84
C ILE A 120 -8.71 20.05 17.66
N LEU A 121 -9.64 19.32 17.05
CA LEU A 121 -10.98 19.82 16.69
C LEU A 121 -11.78 20.39 17.88
N THR A 122 -11.53 19.89 19.10
CA THR A 122 -12.18 20.38 20.33
C THR A 122 -11.51 21.61 20.93
N ASN A 123 -10.39 22.07 20.36
CA ASN A 123 -9.68 23.26 20.81
C ASN A 123 -10.37 24.52 20.28
N SER A 124 -10.60 25.51 21.15
CA SER A 124 -11.19 26.79 20.75
C SER A 124 -10.32 27.61 19.78
N GLN A 125 -9.02 27.29 19.72
CA GLN A 125 -8.07 27.89 18.78
C GLN A 125 -7.95 27.10 17.46
N CYS A 126 -8.79 26.07 17.26
CA CYS A 126 -8.79 25.31 16.02
C CYS A 126 -9.26 26.19 14.85
N PRO A 127 -8.51 26.24 13.73
CA PRO A 127 -8.98 26.92 12.54
C PRO A 127 -10.37 26.39 12.12
N PRO A 128 -11.25 27.26 11.59
CA PRO A 128 -12.57 26.85 11.13
C PRO A 128 -12.46 25.64 10.19
N THR A 129 -13.03 24.52 10.64
CA THR A 129 -12.99 23.24 9.94
C THR A 129 -14.42 22.84 9.63
N ASP A 130 -14.83 23.03 8.38
CA ASP A 130 -16.15 22.62 7.89
C ASP A 130 -16.04 21.35 7.06
N PHE A 131 -16.51 20.23 7.63
CA PHE A 131 -16.48 18.92 6.97
C PHE A 131 -17.42 18.79 5.77
N ASN A 132 -18.23 19.80 5.48
CA ASN A 132 -19.10 19.81 4.29
C ASN A 132 -18.48 20.55 3.10
N SER A 133 -17.32 21.20 3.28
CA SER A 133 -16.66 21.97 2.23
C SER A 133 -15.21 21.54 2.02
N SER A 134 -14.69 21.85 0.84
CA SER A 134 -13.30 21.58 0.49
C SER A 134 -12.34 22.39 1.37
N PRO A 135 -11.22 21.81 1.84
CA PRO A 135 -10.69 20.48 1.52
C PRO A 135 -11.15 19.35 2.47
N TRP A 136 -12.03 19.63 3.43
CA TRP A 136 -12.34 18.69 4.52
C TRP A 136 -13.39 17.65 4.16
N ASN A 137 -14.28 17.95 3.22
CA ASN A 137 -15.29 17.01 2.71
C ASN A 137 -14.67 15.76 2.05
N ASP A 138 -13.43 15.86 1.55
CA ASP A 138 -12.67 14.78 0.93
C ASP A 138 -11.44 14.35 1.76
N ALA A 139 -11.39 14.74 3.03
CA ALA A 139 -10.23 14.46 3.88
C ALA A 139 -10.04 12.95 4.14
N ILE A 140 -8.78 12.50 4.08
CA ILE A 140 -8.40 11.11 4.33
C ILE A 140 -7.99 10.92 5.79
N LEU A 141 -8.59 9.93 6.46
CA LEU A 141 -8.17 9.54 7.80
C LEU A 141 -6.89 8.70 7.75
N VAL A 142 -5.84 9.17 8.42
CA VAL A 142 -4.61 8.40 8.67
C VAL A 142 -4.62 7.90 10.11
N THR A 143 -4.53 6.59 10.31
CA THR A 143 -4.56 5.95 11.64
C THR A 143 -3.55 4.80 11.74
N PRO A 144 -2.90 4.60 12.90
CA PRO A 144 -2.00 3.48 13.11
C PRO A 144 -2.74 2.13 13.24
N HIS A 145 -4.04 2.15 13.56
CA HIS A 145 -4.82 0.94 13.81
C HIS A 145 -5.69 0.56 12.60
N HIS A 146 -5.42 -0.61 12.04
CA HIS A 146 -6.17 -1.15 10.91
C HIS A 146 -7.67 -1.33 11.21
N ALA A 147 -8.04 -1.69 12.45
CA ALA A 147 -9.43 -1.82 12.86
C ALA A 147 -10.20 -0.48 12.77
N VAL A 148 -9.55 0.63 13.16
CA VAL A 148 -10.14 1.97 13.08
C VAL A 148 -10.34 2.37 11.62
N HIS A 149 -9.37 2.09 10.76
CA HIS A 149 -9.49 2.32 9.31
C HIS A 149 -10.69 1.59 8.70
N HIS A 150 -10.90 0.30 9.04
CA HIS A 150 -12.05 -0.46 8.56
C HIS A 150 -13.39 0.10 9.02
N GLN A 151 -13.51 0.41 10.31
CA GLN A 151 -14.73 0.99 10.86
C GLN A 151 -15.04 2.36 10.26
N TRP A 152 -14.01 3.19 10.09
CA TRP A 152 -14.13 4.50 9.46
C TRP A 152 -14.62 4.38 8.02
N ASN A 153 -13.96 3.57 7.19
CA ASN A 153 -14.36 3.40 5.79
C ASN A 153 -15.77 2.83 5.67
N SER A 154 -16.15 1.82 6.48
CA SER A 154 -17.52 1.30 6.50
C SER A 154 -18.54 2.40 6.86
N LYS A 155 -18.23 3.23 7.86
CA LYS A 155 -19.13 4.32 8.27
C LYS A 155 -19.25 5.41 7.20
N VAL A 156 -18.14 5.78 6.56
CA VAL A 156 -18.12 6.75 5.45
C VAL A 156 -18.93 6.22 4.27
N THR A 157 -18.73 4.97 3.85
CA THR A 157 -19.50 4.37 2.75
C THR A 157 -20.99 4.33 3.06
N LYS A 158 -21.38 3.91 4.27
CA LYS A 158 -22.80 3.88 4.69
C LYS A 158 -23.44 5.25 4.72
N ASN A 159 -22.75 6.25 5.27
CA ASN A 159 -23.23 7.63 5.29
C ASN A 159 -23.36 8.18 3.87
N TYR A 160 -22.39 7.90 3.00
CA TYR A 160 -22.43 8.29 1.59
C TYR A 160 -23.66 7.70 0.88
N CYS A 161 -23.91 6.39 0.99
CA CYS A 161 -25.10 5.75 0.42
C CYS A 161 -26.42 6.37 0.91
N GLN A 162 -26.48 6.76 2.19
CA GLN A 162 -27.66 7.43 2.75
C GLN A 162 -27.90 8.82 2.16
N GLN A 163 -26.84 9.56 1.84
CA GLN A 163 -26.91 10.92 1.30
C GLN A 163 -27.13 10.94 -0.22
N SER A 164 -26.43 10.06 -0.96
CA SER A 164 -26.49 10.00 -2.42
C SER A 164 -27.65 9.14 -2.94
N HIS A 165 -28.34 8.40 -2.06
CA HIS A 165 -29.32 7.38 -2.41
C HIS A 165 -28.76 6.25 -3.29
N ASN A 166 -27.44 6.07 -3.31
CA ASN A 166 -26.81 4.96 -4.00
C ASN A 166 -26.94 3.67 -3.20
N GLN A 167 -27.12 2.54 -3.92
CA GLN A 167 -27.17 1.22 -3.30
C GLN A 167 -25.80 0.85 -2.70
N LEU A 168 -25.84 0.25 -1.51
CA LEU A 168 -24.69 -0.38 -0.87
C LEU A 168 -24.63 -1.84 -1.29
N PHE A 169 -23.52 -2.27 -1.88
CA PHE A 169 -23.29 -3.66 -2.24
C PHE A 169 -22.36 -4.32 -1.23
N ILE A 170 -22.77 -5.48 -0.73
CA ILE A 170 -21.95 -6.34 0.12
C ILE A 170 -21.45 -7.48 -0.77
N CYS A 171 -20.13 -7.51 -0.98
CA CYS A 171 -19.48 -8.51 -1.82
C CYS A 171 -18.68 -9.46 -0.96
N TRP A 172 -18.95 -10.76 -1.07
CA TRP A 172 -18.19 -11.82 -0.43
C TRP A 172 -17.07 -12.32 -1.36
N ALA A 173 -15.95 -12.73 -0.79
CA ALA A 173 -14.93 -13.44 -1.54
C ALA A 173 -15.44 -14.84 -1.91
N LEU A 174 -15.09 -15.28 -3.11
CA LEU A 174 -15.37 -16.64 -3.59
C LEU A 174 -14.08 -17.46 -3.56
N ASP A 175 -13.93 -18.26 -2.51
CA ASP A 175 -12.79 -19.16 -2.37
C ASP A 175 -13.09 -20.50 -3.05
N MET A 176 -12.14 -20.95 -3.89
CA MET A 176 -12.25 -22.20 -4.64
C MET A 176 -10.93 -22.99 -4.62
N THR A 177 -11.02 -24.31 -4.56
CA THR A 177 -9.91 -25.25 -4.77
C THR A 177 -10.19 -26.05 -6.04
N GLN A 178 -9.25 -26.02 -7.01
CA GLN A 178 -9.38 -26.74 -8.28
C GLN A 178 -10.70 -26.48 -9.05
N GLY A 179 -11.26 -25.27 -8.91
CA GLY A 179 -12.52 -24.88 -9.56
C GLY A 179 -13.79 -25.33 -8.84
N GLN A 180 -13.67 -25.93 -7.65
CA GLN A 180 -14.80 -26.29 -6.79
C GLN A 180 -14.86 -25.38 -5.57
N ARG A 181 -16.07 -25.12 -5.06
CA ARG A 181 -16.26 -24.40 -3.80
C ARG A 181 -15.67 -25.24 -2.66
N LEU A 182 -15.06 -24.55 -1.69
CA LEU A 182 -14.49 -25.20 -0.53
C LEU A 182 -15.54 -26.02 0.25
N THR A 183 -15.13 -27.18 0.72
CA THR A 183 -15.87 -27.93 1.75
C THR A 183 -15.86 -27.19 3.09
N LEU A 184 -16.71 -27.61 4.03
CA LEU A 184 -16.73 -27.07 5.40
C LEU A 184 -15.37 -27.21 6.10
N GLU A 185 -14.66 -28.32 5.88
CA GLU A 185 -13.34 -28.55 6.47
C GLU A 185 -12.27 -27.65 5.85
N GLU A 186 -12.28 -27.48 4.53
CA GLU A 186 -11.36 -26.58 3.83
C GLU A 186 -11.61 -25.11 4.17
N SER A 187 -12.88 -24.69 4.22
CA SER A 187 -13.26 -23.32 4.59
C SER A 187 -12.86 -23.00 6.03
N PHE A 188 -13.05 -23.94 6.96
CA PHE A 188 -12.56 -23.79 8.33
C PHE A 188 -11.03 -23.67 8.38
N THR A 189 -10.33 -24.48 7.59
CA THR A 189 -8.86 -24.41 7.47
C THR A 189 -8.39 -23.05 6.93
N VAL A 190 -9.06 -22.52 5.90
CA VAL A 190 -8.77 -21.18 5.35
C VAL A 190 -9.01 -20.09 6.39
N ALA A 191 -10.13 -20.16 7.12
CA ALA A 191 -10.46 -19.20 8.17
C ALA A 191 -9.50 -19.23 9.38
N MET A 192 -8.99 -20.40 9.73
CA MET A 192 -8.07 -20.58 10.87
C MET A 192 -6.60 -20.28 10.55
N LYS A 193 -6.21 -20.08 9.29
CA LYS A 193 -4.83 -19.73 8.93
C LYS A 193 -4.43 -18.43 9.65
N PRO A 194 -3.35 -18.43 10.45
CA PRO A 194 -2.93 -17.23 11.14
C PRO A 194 -2.53 -16.16 10.12
N LYS A 195 -3.08 -14.94 10.26
CA LYS A 195 -2.65 -13.74 9.55
C LYS A 195 -1.19 -13.44 9.91
N GLY A 196 -0.23 -14.07 9.24
CA GLY A 196 1.20 -13.90 9.51
C GLY A 196 2.08 -15.14 9.35
N PHE A 197 1.54 -16.34 9.11
CA PHE A 197 2.38 -17.45 8.65
C PHE A 197 2.83 -17.16 7.22
N GLN A 198 4.13 -17.41 6.96
CA GLN A 198 4.83 -17.07 5.72
C GLN A 198 3.96 -17.34 4.49
N ALA A 199 3.41 -16.25 3.93
CA ALA A 199 2.72 -16.25 2.65
C ALA A 199 3.69 -16.77 1.59
N THR A 200 3.60 -18.06 1.30
CA THR A 200 4.30 -18.69 0.19
C THR A 200 3.60 -18.26 -1.09
N GLY A 201 4.02 -17.12 -1.62
CA GLY A 201 3.94 -16.78 -3.04
C GLY A 201 2.57 -16.58 -3.68
N ASN A 202 1.44 -16.85 -2.99
CA ASN A 202 0.09 -16.72 -3.57
C ASN A 202 -1.01 -16.13 -2.66
N ASP A 203 -0.77 -15.85 -1.36
CA ASP A 203 -1.73 -15.12 -0.50
C ASP A 203 -1.69 -13.60 -0.78
N HIS A 204 -2.09 -13.22 -2.00
CA HIS A 204 -1.88 -11.87 -2.57
C HIS A 204 -2.97 -10.84 -2.24
N ALA A 205 -4.03 -11.20 -1.52
CA ALA A 205 -5.13 -10.27 -1.26
C ALA A 205 -5.16 -9.86 0.21
N LEU A 206 -4.70 -8.63 0.48
CA LEU A 206 -4.92 -7.90 1.74
C LEU A 206 -6.39 -7.47 1.94
N LEU A 207 -7.29 -7.93 1.06
CA LEU A 207 -8.71 -7.61 1.11
C LEU A 207 -9.40 -8.49 2.15
N SER A 208 -10.45 -7.93 2.75
CA SER A 208 -11.32 -8.66 3.67
C SER A 208 -12.15 -9.70 2.90
N ASN A 209 -12.57 -10.76 3.58
CA ASN A 209 -13.52 -11.76 3.03
C ASN A 209 -14.86 -11.14 2.62
N MET A 210 -15.18 -9.99 3.19
CA MET A 210 -16.35 -9.21 2.83
C MET A 210 -15.94 -7.75 2.66
N ILE A 211 -16.37 -7.15 1.55
CA ILE A 211 -16.19 -5.73 1.27
C ILE A 211 -17.54 -5.06 1.04
N GLU A 212 -17.68 -3.87 1.61
CA GLU A 212 -18.81 -2.97 1.41
C GLU A 212 -18.42 -1.94 0.34
N ILE A 213 -19.16 -1.87 -0.76
CA ILE A 213 -18.85 -0.98 -1.88
C ILE A 213 -20.09 -0.27 -2.43
N ALA A 214 -19.89 0.92 -2.97
CA ALA A 214 -20.95 1.72 -3.57
C ALA A 214 -20.41 2.61 -4.69
N VAL A 215 -21.20 2.82 -5.75
CA VAL A 215 -20.83 3.73 -6.84
C VAL A 215 -20.60 5.15 -6.32
N GLY A 216 -19.48 5.74 -6.70
CA GLY A 216 -18.95 7.04 -6.30
C GLY A 216 -18.04 7.02 -5.06
N MET A 217 -17.83 5.86 -4.42
CA MET A 217 -16.90 5.78 -3.30
C MET A 217 -15.44 5.90 -3.76
N LYS A 218 -14.59 6.47 -2.90
CA LYS A 218 -13.13 6.46 -3.11
C LYS A 218 -12.54 5.09 -2.79
N VAL A 219 -11.70 4.60 -3.68
CA VAL A 219 -11.09 3.27 -3.60
C VAL A 219 -9.58 3.34 -3.79
N MET A 220 -8.89 2.30 -3.33
CA MET A 220 -7.46 2.12 -3.53
C MET A 220 -7.19 0.71 -4.04
N VAL A 221 -6.40 0.61 -5.12
CA VAL A 221 -5.92 -0.66 -5.64
C VAL A 221 -4.89 -1.23 -4.66
N THR A 222 -5.04 -2.48 -4.25
CA THR A 222 -4.18 -3.12 -3.24
C THR A 222 -3.07 -4.00 -3.84
N PHE A 223 -3.10 -4.22 -5.16
CA PHE A 223 -2.16 -5.11 -5.86
C PHE A 223 -1.74 -4.54 -7.22
N ASN A 224 -0.60 -5.00 -7.71
CA ASN A 224 -0.10 -4.59 -9.02
C ASN A 224 -0.86 -5.35 -10.12
N ILE A 225 -1.76 -4.67 -10.83
CA ILE A 225 -2.51 -5.24 -11.96
C ILE A 225 -1.69 -5.06 -13.24
N LYS A 226 -1.39 -3.81 -13.58
CA LYS A 226 -0.68 -3.44 -14.79
C LYS A 226 0.10 -2.15 -14.54
N THR A 227 1.33 -2.32 -14.07
CA THR A 227 2.24 -1.24 -13.67
C THR A 227 2.57 -0.29 -14.82
N ASP A 228 2.58 -0.77 -16.06
CA ASP A 228 2.88 0.05 -17.23
C ASP A 228 1.75 1.06 -17.56
N LEU A 229 0.56 0.86 -16.98
CA LEU A 229 -0.60 1.76 -17.09
C LEU A 229 -0.90 2.44 -15.74
N ASP A 230 0.05 2.45 -14.80
CA ASP A 230 -0.10 2.97 -13.44
C ASP A 230 -1.25 2.34 -12.62
N ILE A 231 -1.73 1.16 -13.03
CA ILE A 231 -2.70 0.37 -12.25
C ILE A 231 -1.91 -0.52 -11.29
N ALA A 232 -1.36 0.11 -10.26
CA ALA A 232 -0.49 -0.49 -9.27
C ALA A 232 -1.07 -0.39 -7.86
N ASN A 233 -0.48 -1.13 -6.92
CA ASN A 233 -0.79 -0.98 -5.50
C ASN A 233 -0.65 0.49 -5.09
N ARG A 234 -1.62 0.98 -4.31
CA ARG A 234 -1.82 2.38 -3.87
C ARG A 234 -2.40 3.33 -4.92
N ALA A 235 -2.64 2.90 -6.16
CA ALA A 235 -3.40 3.71 -7.12
C ALA A 235 -4.78 4.01 -6.54
N ARG A 236 -5.20 5.27 -6.60
CA ARG A 236 -6.46 5.75 -6.05
C ARG A 236 -7.42 6.09 -7.16
N GLY A 237 -8.71 6.09 -6.84
CA GLY A 237 -9.73 6.53 -7.76
C GLY A 237 -11.11 6.48 -7.15
N GLU A 238 -12.08 6.65 -8.03
CA GLU A 238 -13.50 6.63 -7.71
C GLU A 238 -14.18 5.48 -8.43
N LEU A 239 -14.99 4.71 -7.71
CA LEU A 239 -15.78 3.63 -8.29
C LEU A 239 -16.90 4.22 -9.15
N VAL A 240 -16.88 4.01 -10.46
CA VAL A 240 -17.89 4.55 -11.39
C VAL A 240 -19.02 3.56 -11.62
N GLU A 241 -18.70 2.27 -11.70
CA GLU A 241 -19.68 1.24 -12.03
C GLU A 241 -19.28 -0.12 -11.43
N ILE A 242 -20.30 -0.89 -11.06
CA ILE A 242 -20.18 -2.27 -10.61
C ILE A 242 -20.87 -3.14 -11.64
N VAL A 243 -20.11 -4.00 -12.31
CA VAL A 243 -20.66 -4.93 -13.30
C VAL A 243 -20.80 -6.31 -12.66
N SER A 244 -22.04 -6.77 -12.54
CA SER A 244 -22.38 -8.04 -11.91
C SER A 244 -21.87 -9.26 -12.70
N ASP A 245 -21.68 -10.37 -12.00
CA ASP A 245 -21.42 -11.66 -12.64
C ASP A 245 -22.62 -12.10 -13.49
N LYS A 246 -22.38 -12.91 -14.53
CA LYS A 246 -23.44 -13.45 -15.39
C LYS A 246 -24.37 -14.42 -14.65
N GLN A 247 -23.89 -15.02 -13.57
CA GLN A 247 -24.64 -15.94 -12.72
C GLN A 247 -25.44 -15.19 -11.64
N GLU A 248 -25.22 -13.90 -11.46
CA GLU A 248 -25.90 -13.10 -10.44
C GLU A 248 -27.38 -12.95 -10.78
N SER A 249 -28.23 -13.19 -9.79
CA SER A 249 -29.66 -12.94 -9.92
C SER A 249 -29.95 -11.45 -10.01
N SER A 250 -30.97 -11.05 -10.78
CA SER A 250 -31.40 -9.66 -10.82
C SER A 250 -31.86 -9.20 -9.44
N PHE A 251 -31.29 -8.12 -8.92
CA PHE A 251 -31.70 -7.50 -7.66
C PHE A 251 -32.56 -6.25 -7.91
N SER A 252 -33.40 -5.91 -6.94
CA SER A 252 -34.26 -4.73 -7.04
C SER A 252 -33.42 -3.44 -7.03
N PRO A 253 -33.65 -2.49 -7.95
CA PRO A 253 -32.99 -1.19 -7.94
C PRO A 253 -33.42 -0.32 -6.74
N THR A 254 -34.53 -0.66 -6.08
CA THR A 254 -35.05 0.09 -4.92
C THR A 254 -34.46 -0.36 -3.59
N LYS A 255 -33.74 -1.49 -3.56
CA LYS A 255 -33.18 -2.04 -2.32
C LYS A 255 -31.94 -1.25 -1.91
N ALA A 256 -31.95 -0.61 -0.75
CA ALA A 256 -30.81 0.20 -0.28
C ALA A 256 -29.52 -0.62 -0.07
N VAL A 257 -29.64 -1.90 0.33
CA VAL A 257 -28.50 -2.79 0.55
C VAL A 257 -28.69 -4.07 -0.25
N VAL A 258 -27.74 -4.40 -1.12
CA VAL A 258 -27.73 -5.59 -1.96
C VAL A 258 -26.57 -6.48 -1.52
N GLU A 259 -26.88 -7.70 -1.09
CA GLU A 259 -25.86 -8.73 -0.86
C GLU A 259 -25.72 -9.52 -2.16
N LEU A 260 -24.52 -9.54 -2.72
CA LEU A 260 -24.23 -10.29 -3.94
C LEU A 260 -23.90 -11.73 -3.61
N GLU A 261 -24.40 -12.66 -4.41
CA GLU A 261 -24.10 -14.09 -4.29
C GLU A 261 -22.72 -14.41 -4.89
N TYR A 262 -22.33 -13.69 -5.93
CA TYR A 262 -21.05 -13.83 -6.61
C TYR A 262 -20.24 -12.52 -6.56
N PRO A 263 -18.90 -12.59 -6.55
CA PRO A 263 -18.08 -11.40 -6.75
C PRO A 263 -18.44 -10.73 -8.08
N PRO A 264 -18.45 -9.39 -8.16
CA PRO A 264 -18.65 -8.67 -9.41
C PRO A 264 -17.67 -9.14 -10.50
N ALA A 265 -18.15 -9.18 -11.74
CA ALA A 265 -17.31 -9.54 -12.90
C ALA A 265 -16.13 -8.58 -13.04
N TYR A 266 -16.37 -7.28 -12.85
CA TYR A 266 -15.35 -6.25 -12.72
C TYR A 266 -15.92 -4.95 -12.15
N PHE A 267 -15.00 -4.09 -11.71
CA PHE A 267 -15.28 -2.71 -11.30
C PHE A 267 -14.74 -1.73 -12.33
N LEU A 268 -15.51 -0.71 -12.66
CA LEU A 268 -15.03 0.43 -13.44
C LEU A 268 -14.56 1.51 -12.47
N ILE A 269 -13.28 1.84 -12.48
CA ILE A 269 -12.69 2.83 -11.57
C ILE A 269 -12.12 3.98 -12.41
N LYS A 270 -12.54 5.20 -12.10
CA LYS A 270 -11.90 6.42 -12.61
C LYS A 270 -10.70 6.72 -11.72
N LEU A 271 -9.50 6.45 -12.22
CA LEU A 271 -8.27 6.67 -11.46
C LEU A 271 -8.01 8.17 -11.29
N ASP A 272 -7.54 8.53 -10.11
CA ASP A 272 -6.98 9.84 -9.83
C ASP A 272 -5.60 9.85 -10.51
N CYS A 273 -5.51 10.29 -11.77
CA CYS A 273 -4.25 10.25 -12.51
C CYS A 273 -3.14 10.94 -11.70
N THR A 274 -2.19 10.17 -11.19
CA THR A 274 -0.98 10.70 -10.56
C THR A 274 0.13 10.86 -11.59
N LYS A 275 -0.14 11.68 -12.63
CA LYS A 275 0.78 12.45 -13.49
C LYS A 275 0.19 12.72 -14.89
N ALA A 276 0.37 13.96 -15.35
CA ALA A 276 0.56 14.30 -16.76
C ALA A 276 2.06 14.36 -17.03
#